data_AF-A0A931ZX96-F1
#
_entry.id   AF-A0A931ZX96-F1
#
_cell.length_a   1.000
_cell.length_b   1.000
_cell.length_c   1.000
_cell.angle_alpha   90.00
_cell.angle_beta   90.00
_cell.angle_gamma   90.00
#
_symmetry.space_group_name_H-M   'P 1'
#
loop_
_entity.id
_entity.type
_entity.pdbx_description
1 polymer ?
#
loop_
_entity_poly.entity_id
_entity_poly.type
_entity_poly.pdbx_seq_one_letter_code
_entity_poly.pdbx_strand_id
1 'polypeptide(L)'
;MSILPQEPSPLKGETEADLAELFKKYLNINATAILEGNHLNTTYGYTGEEQHLARFPGDATAQHDQRQDAGMAPNLGAWGYITDPQMEKYYIAAQTLYLPDWNTKQPYLKDWYKFRKVLVVNPKNGQAAVAVIGDAGPANWTGKQFGCSPELMHYLDLDKGMKKGEIIVFFVEDPQNQVKLGPIEYDKIRG
;
A
#
# COMPACT_ATOMS: atom_id res chain seq x y z
N MET A 1 -15.34 -16.01 14.94
CA MET A 1 -15.95 -14.89 14.19
C MET A 1 -14.82 -14.14 13.51
N SER A 2 -14.98 -13.75 12.25
CA SER A 2 -14.02 -12.87 11.57
C SER A 2 -14.17 -11.47 12.14
N ILE A 3 -13.06 -10.78 12.43
CA ILE A 3 -13.06 -9.36 12.84
C ILE A 3 -13.27 -8.41 11.64
N LEU A 4 -13.08 -8.92 10.42
CA LEU A 4 -13.31 -8.18 9.18
C LEU A 4 -14.74 -8.38 8.67
N PRO A 5 -15.34 -7.36 8.04
CA PRO A 5 -16.60 -7.51 7.31
C PRO A 5 -16.45 -8.50 6.15
N GLN A 6 -17.58 -9.03 5.66
CA GLN A 6 -17.58 -10.02 4.56
C GLN A 6 -17.06 -9.45 3.24
N GLU A 7 -17.24 -8.15 3.02
CA GLU A 7 -16.73 -7.43 1.86
C GLU A 7 -15.94 -6.19 2.33
N PRO A 8 -14.96 -5.72 1.56
CA PRO A 8 -14.24 -4.49 1.85
C PRO A 8 -15.16 -3.30 2.08
N SER A 9 -15.01 -2.70 3.26
CA SER A 9 -15.69 -1.49 3.68
C SER A 9 -14.84 -0.76 4.71
N PRO A 10 -15.08 0.55 4.96
CA PRO A 10 -14.44 1.25 6.06
C PRO A 10 -14.58 0.49 7.38
N LEU A 11 -13.46 0.36 8.09
CA LEU A 11 -13.41 -0.30 9.39
C LEU A 11 -13.77 0.69 10.50
N LYS A 12 -14.27 0.15 11.62
CA LYS A 12 -14.45 0.94 12.85
C LYS A 12 -13.11 1.05 13.57
N GLY A 13 -12.91 2.14 14.31
CA GLY A 13 -11.67 2.37 15.07
C GLY A 13 -11.31 1.23 16.04
N GLU A 14 -12.30 0.56 16.64
CA GLU A 14 -12.07 -0.63 17.49
C GLU A 14 -11.45 -1.78 16.69
N THR A 15 -12.00 -2.08 15.50
CA THR A 15 -11.47 -3.12 14.60
C THR A 15 -10.07 -2.74 14.11
N GLU A 16 -9.82 -1.46 13.84
CA GLU A 16 -8.50 -0.99 13.45
C GLU A 16 -7.47 -1.14 14.59
N ALA A 17 -7.87 -0.85 15.83
CA ALA A 17 -7.03 -1.05 17.01
C ALA A 17 -6.71 -2.54 17.23
N ASP A 18 -7.70 -3.42 17.12
CA ASP A 18 -7.50 -4.88 17.21
C ASP A 18 -6.52 -5.37 16.15
N LEU A 19 -6.63 -4.90 14.91
CA LEU A 19 -5.71 -5.24 13.82
C LEU A 19 -4.28 -4.74 14.11
N ALA A 20 -4.12 -3.52 14.61
CA ALA A 20 -2.82 -2.97 14.99
C ALA A 20 -2.12 -3.84 16.06
N GLU A 21 -2.86 -4.31 17.06
CA GLU A 21 -2.33 -5.26 18.06
C GLU A 21 -1.91 -6.59 17.44
N LEU A 22 -2.69 -7.12 16.50
CA LEU A 22 -2.35 -8.35 15.77
C LEU A 22 -1.09 -8.18 14.91
N PHE A 23 -0.95 -7.06 14.21
CA PHE A 23 0.25 -6.77 13.42
C PHE A 23 1.49 -6.67 14.30
N LYS A 24 1.39 -6.00 15.45
CA LYS A 24 2.50 -5.97 16.40
C LYS A 24 2.84 -7.36 16.91
N LYS A 25 1.84 -8.15 17.26
CA LYS A 25 2.04 -9.49 17.86
C LYS A 25 2.63 -10.51 16.88
N TYR A 26 2.16 -10.53 15.64
CA TYR A 26 2.48 -11.62 14.70
C TYR A 26 3.46 -11.22 13.59
N LEU A 27 3.58 -9.93 13.29
CA LEU A 27 4.48 -9.42 12.25
C LEU A 27 5.64 -8.60 12.85
N ASN A 28 5.60 -8.33 14.16
CA ASN A 28 6.53 -7.43 14.85
C ASN A 28 6.64 -6.03 14.18
N ILE A 29 5.56 -5.59 13.52
CA ILE A 29 5.45 -4.25 12.92
C ILE A 29 4.54 -3.39 13.79
N ASN A 30 5.03 -2.23 14.23
CA ASN A 30 4.18 -1.20 14.80
C ASN A 30 3.43 -0.52 13.65
N ALA A 31 2.16 -0.84 13.47
CA ALA A 31 1.32 -0.25 12.44
C ALA A 31 0.04 0.34 13.04
N THR A 32 -0.42 1.46 12.49
CA THR A 32 -1.58 2.21 12.96
C THR A 32 -2.45 2.70 11.79
N ALA A 33 -3.76 2.76 12.00
CA ALA A 33 -4.67 3.37 11.04
C ALA A 33 -4.51 4.91 11.00
N ILE A 34 -4.20 5.52 12.14
CA ILE A 34 -4.02 6.97 12.27
C ILE A 34 -2.59 7.27 12.69
N LEU A 35 -1.87 8.01 11.85
CA LEU A 35 -0.50 8.45 12.14
C LEU A 35 -0.44 9.97 12.07
N GLU A 36 0.07 10.60 13.13
CA GLU A 36 0.24 12.07 13.20
C GLU A 36 -1.05 12.84 12.88
N GLY A 37 -2.21 12.27 13.21
CA GLY A 37 -3.53 12.85 12.95
C GLY A 37 -4.09 12.63 11.53
N ASN A 38 -3.40 11.88 10.67
CA ASN A 38 -3.84 11.55 9.31
C ASN A 38 -4.33 10.09 9.22
N HIS A 39 -5.33 9.86 8.37
CA HIS A 39 -5.98 8.57 8.11
C HIS A 39 -6.29 8.43 6.61
N LEU A 40 -6.14 7.23 6.04
CA LEU A 40 -6.53 6.94 4.65
C LEU A 40 -8.06 6.89 4.51
N ASN A 41 -8.64 7.12 3.33
CA ASN A 41 -10.12 7.05 3.18
C ASN A 41 -10.75 5.73 3.65
N THR A 42 -9.97 4.63 3.62
CA THR A 42 -10.27 3.36 4.26
C THR A 42 -8.96 2.65 4.59
N THR A 43 -9.00 1.70 5.51
CA THR A 43 -7.89 0.77 5.82
C THR A 43 -8.15 -0.65 5.32
N TYR A 44 -9.36 -0.95 4.83
CA TYR A 44 -9.72 -2.22 4.17
C TYR A 44 -10.42 -1.91 2.84
N GLY A 45 -9.87 -2.44 1.75
CA GLY A 45 -10.31 -2.06 0.40
C GLY A 45 -9.92 -3.06 -0.68
N TYR A 46 -10.48 -2.85 -1.86
CA TYR A 46 -10.03 -3.55 -3.06
C TYR A 46 -8.77 -2.90 -3.62
N THR A 47 -7.86 -3.74 -4.11
CA THR A 47 -6.68 -3.36 -4.88
C THR A 47 -6.68 -4.00 -6.26
N GLY A 48 -5.92 -3.42 -7.18
CA GLY A 48 -5.56 -4.05 -8.44
C GLY A 48 -4.12 -3.77 -8.81
N GLU A 49 -3.65 -4.49 -9.83
CA GLU A 49 -2.29 -4.31 -10.35
C GLU A 49 -2.16 -2.98 -11.07
N GLU A 50 -1.17 -2.21 -10.64
CA GLU A 50 -0.70 -0.98 -11.27
C GLU A 50 0.45 -1.28 -12.25
N GLN A 51 0.96 -0.25 -12.91
CA GLN A 51 2.08 -0.33 -13.85
C GLN A 51 3.36 0.19 -13.20
N HIS A 52 4.52 -0.19 -13.71
CA HIS A 52 5.79 0.34 -13.19
C HIS A 52 5.85 1.86 -13.26
N LEU A 53 6.33 2.49 -12.18
CA LEU A 53 6.51 3.94 -12.12
C LEU A 53 7.92 4.30 -12.58
N ALA A 54 8.04 5.39 -13.34
CA ALA A 54 9.34 5.83 -13.85
C ALA A 54 10.28 6.24 -12.70
N ARG A 55 11.50 5.72 -12.71
CA ARG A 55 12.55 6.06 -11.72
C ARG A 55 13.42 7.23 -12.16
N PHE A 56 13.53 7.46 -13.47
CA PHE A 56 14.29 8.56 -14.10
C PHE A 56 13.78 8.82 -15.53
N PRO A 57 14.16 9.95 -16.18
CA PRO A 57 13.78 10.22 -17.56
C PRO A 57 14.27 9.13 -18.52
N GLY A 58 13.37 8.54 -19.30
CA GLY A 58 13.68 7.47 -20.25
C GLY A 58 13.74 6.06 -19.65
N ASP A 59 13.35 5.89 -18.38
CA ASP A 59 13.19 4.56 -17.77
C ASP A 59 12.17 3.73 -18.56
N ALA A 60 12.46 2.43 -18.70
CA ALA A 60 11.69 1.49 -19.49
C ALA A 60 11.59 0.14 -18.79
N THR A 61 10.52 -0.62 -19.04
CA THR A 61 10.27 -1.91 -18.38
C THR A 61 11.42 -2.90 -18.47
N ALA A 62 12.21 -2.89 -19.54
CA ALA A 62 13.40 -3.76 -19.68
C ALA A 62 14.46 -3.55 -18.59
N GLN A 63 14.42 -2.42 -17.88
CA GLN A 63 15.32 -2.05 -16.79
C GLN A 63 14.75 -2.39 -15.40
N HIS A 64 13.60 -3.04 -15.34
CA HIS A 64 12.95 -3.51 -14.11
C HIS A 64 13.19 -5.01 -13.96
N ASP A 65 13.56 -5.45 -12.75
CA ASP A 65 14.07 -6.81 -12.54
C ASP A 65 12.97 -7.88 -12.64
N GLN A 66 11.73 -7.52 -12.33
CA GLN A 66 10.59 -8.42 -12.24
C GLN A 66 9.37 -7.79 -12.87
N ARG A 67 8.39 -8.64 -13.20
CA ARG A 67 7.05 -8.23 -13.65
C ARG A 67 7.01 -7.21 -14.80
N GLN A 68 8.01 -7.26 -15.70
CA GLN A 68 8.08 -6.42 -16.91
C GLN A 68 6.81 -6.51 -17.80
N ASP A 69 6.03 -7.59 -17.66
CA ASP A 69 4.73 -7.79 -18.31
C ASP A 69 3.68 -6.72 -17.95
N ALA A 70 3.83 -6.05 -16.80
CA ALA A 70 2.90 -5.02 -16.34
C ALA A 70 3.00 -3.70 -17.11
N GLY A 71 4.11 -3.47 -17.84
CA GLY A 71 4.31 -2.22 -18.58
C GLY A 71 4.73 -1.04 -17.69
N MET A 72 5.02 0.10 -18.34
CA MET A 72 5.27 1.38 -17.66
C MET A 72 3.98 2.20 -17.58
N ALA A 73 3.81 2.94 -16.50
CA ALA A 73 2.81 3.98 -16.42
C ALA A 73 3.03 5.01 -17.56
N PRO A 74 1.97 5.45 -18.27
CA PRO A 74 2.11 6.36 -19.39
C PRO A 74 2.52 7.78 -18.98
N ASN A 75 2.30 8.15 -17.72
CA ASN A 75 2.67 9.43 -17.14
C ASN A 75 3.45 9.21 -15.84
N LEU A 76 4.11 10.26 -15.35
CA LEU A 76 4.65 10.25 -14.00
C LEU A 76 3.50 10.18 -12.98
N GLY A 77 3.73 9.44 -11.90
CA GLY A 77 2.82 9.41 -10.76
C GLY A 77 2.75 10.77 -10.04
N ALA A 78 1.86 10.86 -9.05
CA ALA A 78 1.57 12.05 -8.25
C ALA A 78 2.80 12.69 -7.58
N TRP A 79 3.86 11.89 -7.38
CA TRP A 79 5.11 12.30 -6.76
C TRP A 79 6.29 12.44 -7.72
N GLY A 80 6.05 12.30 -9.02
CA GLY A 80 7.08 12.40 -10.05
C GLY A 80 7.85 11.09 -10.20
N TYR A 81 9.18 11.20 -10.27
CA TYR A 81 10.07 10.03 -10.31
C TYR A 81 10.23 9.38 -8.93
N ILE A 82 10.21 8.06 -8.90
CA ILE A 82 10.50 7.25 -7.72
C ILE A 82 11.93 6.70 -7.82
N THR A 83 12.89 7.51 -7.41
CA THR A 83 14.31 7.24 -7.71
C THR A 83 14.90 6.03 -6.98
N ASP A 84 14.25 5.58 -5.90
CA ASP A 84 14.63 4.36 -5.17
C ASP A 84 13.93 3.14 -5.79
N PRO A 85 14.67 2.19 -6.38
CA PRO A 85 14.09 0.98 -6.96
C PRO A 85 13.32 0.11 -5.96
N GLN A 86 13.66 0.14 -4.66
CA GLN A 86 12.90 -0.61 -3.66
C GLN A 86 11.54 0.03 -3.38
N MET A 87 11.46 1.36 -3.43
CA MET A 87 10.19 2.07 -3.30
C MET A 87 9.29 1.79 -4.51
N GLU A 88 9.85 1.76 -5.73
CA GLU A 88 9.13 1.41 -6.96
C GLU A 88 8.65 -0.05 -6.96
N LYS A 89 9.48 -0.97 -6.46
CA LYS A 89 9.08 -2.37 -6.34
C LYS A 89 7.97 -2.60 -5.33
N TYR A 90 7.93 -1.77 -4.27
CA TYR A 90 6.98 -1.91 -3.17
C TYR A 90 6.27 -0.58 -2.91
N TYR A 91 5.48 -0.14 -3.87
CA TYR A 91 4.52 0.94 -3.64
C TYR A 91 3.06 0.49 -3.70
N ILE A 92 2.22 1.32 -3.11
CA ILE A 92 0.79 1.38 -3.35
C ILE A 92 0.38 2.72 -3.96
N ALA A 93 -0.68 2.69 -4.78
CA ALA A 93 -1.48 3.85 -5.07
C ALA A 93 -2.58 3.99 -4.00
N ALA A 94 -2.74 5.18 -3.44
CA ALA A 94 -3.78 5.48 -2.46
C ALA A 94 -4.63 6.69 -2.88
N GLN A 95 -5.91 6.65 -2.56
CA GLN A 95 -6.94 7.62 -2.99
C GLN A 95 -6.83 9.01 -2.32
N THR A 96 -5.63 9.56 -2.15
CA THR A 96 -5.35 10.81 -1.43
C THR A 96 -6.14 12.00 -1.95
N LEU A 97 -6.42 12.06 -3.26
CA LEU A 97 -7.22 13.12 -3.87
C LEU A 97 -8.69 13.18 -3.41
N TYR A 98 -9.16 12.14 -2.73
CA TYR A 98 -10.51 12.03 -2.17
C TYR A 98 -10.54 12.20 -0.65
N LEU A 99 -9.41 12.55 -0.01
CA LEU A 99 -9.39 12.90 1.40
C LEU A 99 -10.34 14.08 1.69
N PRO A 100 -11.09 14.07 2.81
CA PRO A 100 -12.10 15.10 3.10
C PRO A 100 -11.58 16.54 3.08
N ASP A 101 -10.33 16.74 3.50
CA ASP A 101 -9.64 18.03 3.57
C ASP A 101 -8.58 18.23 2.47
N TRP A 102 -8.58 17.40 1.43
CA TRP A 102 -7.65 17.54 0.30
C TRP A 102 -7.69 18.94 -0.30
N ASN A 103 -8.89 19.47 -0.57
CA ASN A 103 -9.04 20.78 -1.22
C ASN A 103 -8.61 21.98 -0.36
N THR A 104 -8.47 21.79 0.95
CA THR A 104 -8.09 22.87 1.88
C THR A 104 -6.66 22.74 2.40
N LYS A 105 -6.10 21.52 2.44
CA LYS A 105 -4.75 21.23 2.95
C LYS A 105 -3.84 20.52 1.93
N GLN A 106 -4.17 20.59 0.64
CA GLN A 106 -3.48 19.85 -0.42
C GLN A 106 -1.95 19.85 -0.31
N PRO A 107 -1.26 21.01 -0.15
CA PRO A 107 0.20 21.00 -0.11
C PRO A 107 0.75 20.17 1.05
N TYR A 108 0.19 20.36 2.25
CA TYR A 108 0.57 19.59 3.43
C TYR A 108 0.30 18.10 3.26
N LEU A 109 -0.90 17.73 2.82
CA LEU A 109 -1.28 16.32 2.67
C LEU A 109 -0.43 15.64 1.59
N LYS A 110 -0.23 16.28 0.45
CA LYS A 110 0.59 15.74 -0.63
C LYS A 110 1.99 15.37 -0.15
N ASP A 111 2.63 16.26 0.62
CA ASP A 111 3.97 16.04 1.15
C ASP A 111 3.97 15.01 2.29
N TRP A 112 2.95 15.02 3.16
CA TRP A 112 2.87 14.10 4.29
C TRP A 112 2.67 12.63 3.86
N TYR A 113 1.84 12.41 2.84
CA TYR A 113 1.55 11.08 2.29
C TYR A 113 2.66 10.56 1.38
N LYS A 114 3.44 11.45 0.74
CA LYS A 114 4.51 11.06 -0.17
C LYS A 114 5.48 10.09 0.50
N PHE A 115 5.58 8.88 -0.08
CA PHE A 115 6.48 7.82 0.37
C PHE A 115 6.30 7.38 1.83
N ARG A 116 5.13 7.66 2.43
CA ARG A 116 4.82 7.18 3.77
C ARG A 116 4.79 5.65 3.76
N LYS A 117 5.51 5.03 4.70
CA LYS A 117 5.53 3.57 4.84
C LYS A 117 4.17 3.07 5.31
N VAL A 118 3.72 2.00 4.68
CA VAL A 118 2.47 1.31 5.00
C VAL A 118 2.71 -0.19 5.07
N LEU A 119 2.03 -0.83 6.01
CA LEU A 119 1.86 -2.27 6.05
C LEU A 119 0.70 -2.63 5.13
N VAL A 120 0.94 -3.54 4.20
CA VAL A 120 -0.07 -4.09 3.30
C VAL A 120 -0.24 -5.57 3.60
N VAL A 121 -1.47 -6.01 3.84
CA VAL A 121 -1.78 -7.41 4.18
C VAL A 121 -2.87 -7.93 3.26
N ASN A 122 -2.68 -9.10 2.66
CA ASN A 122 -3.76 -9.86 2.05
C ASN A 122 -4.49 -10.66 3.15
N PRO A 123 -5.73 -10.32 3.51
CA PRO A 123 -6.44 -10.98 4.61
C PRO A 123 -6.83 -12.43 4.31
N LYS A 124 -6.76 -12.88 3.05
CA LYS A 124 -7.16 -14.25 2.65
C LYS A 124 -6.07 -15.28 2.92
N ASN A 125 -4.80 -14.89 2.81
CA ASN A 125 -3.65 -15.79 2.99
C ASN A 125 -2.65 -15.30 4.05
N GLY A 126 -2.85 -14.09 4.57
CA GLY A 126 -2.01 -13.46 5.59
C GLY A 126 -0.73 -12.81 5.06
N GLN A 127 -0.36 -13.00 3.79
CA GLN A 127 0.87 -12.43 3.25
C GLN A 127 0.90 -10.92 3.47
N ALA A 128 2.03 -10.45 3.99
CA ALA A 128 2.21 -9.08 4.41
C ALA A 128 3.54 -8.52 3.89
N ALA A 129 3.54 -7.24 3.54
CA ALA A 129 4.73 -6.52 3.10
C ALA A 129 4.68 -5.07 3.57
N VAL A 130 5.84 -4.46 3.75
CA VAL A 130 5.98 -3.03 3.93
C VAL A 130 6.18 -2.37 2.56
N ALA A 131 5.31 -1.42 2.25
CA ALA A 131 5.35 -0.65 1.02
C ALA A 131 5.40 0.85 1.34
N VAL A 132 5.52 1.68 0.31
CA VAL A 132 5.33 3.13 0.41
C VAL A 132 4.09 3.57 -0.34
N ILE A 133 3.52 4.70 0.05
CA ILE A 133 2.54 5.40 -0.79
C ILE A 133 3.32 6.06 -1.95
N GLY A 134 3.29 5.41 -3.12
CA GLY A 134 4.08 5.76 -4.32
C GLY A 134 3.30 6.21 -5.57
N ASP A 135 1.96 6.04 -5.65
CA ASP A 135 1.10 6.96 -6.43
C ASP A 135 -0.21 7.44 -5.72
N ALA A 136 -0.89 8.44 -6.30
CA ALA A 136 -2.25 8.83 -5.94
C ALA A 136 -3.27 8.20 -6.91
N GLY A 137 -4.33 7.62 -6.37
CA GLY A 137 -5.35 6.88 -7.11
C GLY A 137 -5.64 5.53 -6.44
N PRO A 138 -6.33 4.60 -7.13
CA PRO A 138 -6.98 4.77 -8.43
C PRO A 138 -8.21 5.67 -8.34
N ALA A 139 -8.80 6.05 -9.47
CA ALA A 139 -10.02 6.85 -9.46
C ALA A 139 -11.20 6.11 -8.80
N ASN A 140 -12.08 6.83 -8.11
CA ASN A 140 -13.20 6.25 -7.34
C ASN A 140 -14.12 5.36 -8.18
N TRP A 141 -14.36 5.70 -9.44
CA TRP A 141 -15.22 4.97 -10.37
C TRP A 141 -14.70 3.57 -10.70
N THR A 142 -13.42 3.28 -10.46
CA THR A 142 -12.83 1.95 -10.67
C THR A 142 -13.33 0.91 -9.66
N GLY A 143 -13.97 1.36 -8.57
CA GLY A 143 -14.40 0.50 -7.46
C GLY A 143 -13.24 -0.07 -6.62
N LYS A 144 -12.00 0.36 -6.89
CA LYS A 144 -10.81 0.03 -6.11
C LYS A 144 -10.44 1.23 -5.23
N GLN A 145 -9.99 0.96 -4.02
CA GLN A 145 -9.51 1.99 -3.08
C GLN A 145 -7.99 2.14 -3.13
N PHE A 146 -7.32 1.07 -3.58
CA PHE A 146 -5.89 1.00 -3.69
C PHE A 146 -5.46 0.46 -5.06
N GLY A 147 -4.20 0.70 -5.37
CA GLY A 147 -3.45 -0.03 -6.38
C GLY A 147 -2.15 -0.53 -5.76
N CYS A 148 -1.59 -1.63 -6.25
CA CYS A 148 -0.28 -2.11 -5.81
C CYS A 148 0.65 -2.29 -7.01
N SER A 149 1.93 -2.00 -6.78
CA SER A 149 3.02 -2.35 -7.70
C SER A 149 2.91 -3.80 -8.20
N PRO A 150 3.40 -4.09 -9.42
CA PRO A 150 3.38 -5.44 -9.97
C PRO A 150 4.01 -6.49 -9.05
N GLU A 151 5.14 -6.18 -8.42
CA GLU A 151 5.84 -7.10 -7.53
C GLU A 151 5.13 -7.28 -6.19
N LEU A 152 4.52 -6.23 -5.66
CA LEU A 152 3.69 -6.35 -4.47
C LEU A 152 2.45 -7.20 -4.73
N MET A 153 1.77 -7.02 -5.88
CA MET A 153 0.65 -7.87 -6.29
C MET A 153 1.06 -9.33 -6.44
N HIS A 154 2.20 -9.58 -7.07
CA HIS A 154 2.75 -10.92 -7.22
C HIS A 154 3.03 -11.57 -5.86
N TYR A 155 3.72 -10.84 -4.98
CA TYR A 155 4.05 -11.35 -3.65
C TYR A 155 2.81 -11.67 -2.82
N LEU A 156 1.77 -10.84 -2.90
CA LEU A 156 0.50 -11.04 -2.16
C LEU A 156 -0.41 -12.11 -2.78
N ASP A 157 0.01 -12.78 -3.86
CA ASP A 157 -0.80 -13.74 -4.63
C ASP A 157 -2.09 -13.13 -5.19
N LEU A 158 -2.01 -11.88 -5.66
CA LEU A 158 -3.15 -11.12 -6.20
C LEU A 158 -3.02 -10.81 -7.71
N ASP A 159 -1.91 -11.21 -8.34
CA ASP A 159 -1.62 -11.00 -9.77
C ASP A 159 -2.20 -12.09 -10.69
N LYS A 160 -2.93 -13.06 -10.12
CA LYS A 160 -3.63 -14.12 -10.87
C LYS A 160 -5.02 -13.65 -11.32
N GLY A 161 -5.50 -14.22 -12.43
CA GLY A 161 -6.85 -13.99 -12.92
C GLY A 161 -7.13 -12.52 -13.24
N MET A 162 -8.09 -11.91 -12.55
CA MET A 162 -8.48 -10.50 -12.76
C MET A 162 -7.46 -9.49 -12.23
N LYS A 163 -6.35 -9.94 -11.62
CA LYS A 163 -5.33 -9.06 -11.02
C LYS A 163 -5.94 -8.06 -10.03
N LYS A 164 -6.88 -8.56 -9.22
CA LYS A 164 -7.68 -7.80 -8.25
C LYS A 164 -7.79 -8.61 -6.96
N GLY A 165 -7.67 -7.92 -5.83
CA GLY A 165 -7.74 -8.52 -4.52
C GLY A 165 -8.30 -7.60 -3.46
N GLU A 166 -8.38 -8.10 -2.24
CA GLU A 166 -8.71 -7.33 -1.05
C GLU A 166 -7.43 -7.17 -0.24
N ILE A 167 -7.21 -6.00 0.33
CA ILE A 167 -6.04 -5.73 1.17
C ILE A 167 -6.41 -4.86 2.36
N ILE A 168 -5.65 -5.04 3.43
CA ILE A 168 -5.61 -4.14 4.57
C ILE A 168 -4.37 -3.26 4.45
N VAL A 169 -4.52 -1.96 4.71
CA VAL A 169 -3.44 -0.96 4.62
C VAL A 169 -3.41 -0.12 5.90
N PHE A 170 -2.29 -0.15 6.61
CA PHE A 170 -2.03 0.63 7.83
C PHE A 170 -0.73 1.40 7.68
N PHE A 171 -0.57 2.56 8.31
CA PHE A 171 0.72 3.24 8.34
C PHE A 171 1.71 2.49 9.23
N VAL A 172 2.98 2.46 8.84
CA VAL A 172 4.05 1.94 9.71
C VAL A 172 4.61 3.09 10.54
N GLU A 173 4.64 2.90 11.85
CA GLU A 173 5.30 3.81 12.79
C GLU A 173 6.81 3.54 12.77
N ASP A 174 7.52 4.30 11.93
CA ASP A 174 8.96 4.15 11.74
C ASP A 174 9.71 5.49 11.84
N PRO A 175 9.71 6.15 13.02
CA PRO A 175 10.32 7.47 13.18
C PRO A 175 11.84 7.47 12.98
N GLN A 176 12.50 6.31 13.06
CA GLN A 176 13.94 6.16 12.81
C GLN A 176 14.26 5.65 11.40
N ASN A 177 13.25 5.43 10.55
CA ASN A 177 13.39 4.93 9.18
C ASN A 177 14.15 3.59 9.08
N GLN A 178 13.93 2.67 10.03
CA GLN A 178 14.63 1.39 10.14
C GLN A 178 13.84 0.20 9.57
N VAL A 179 12.52 0.32 9.40
CA VAL A 179 11.70 -0.75 8.84
C VAL A 179 11.96 -0.85 7.35
N LYS A 180 12.42 -2.02 6.88
CA LYS A 180 12.74 -2.24 5.45
C LYS A 180 11.47 -2.42 4.63
N LEU A 181 11.52 -2.01 3.36
CA LEU A 181 10.47 -2.31 2.39
C LEU A 181 10.55 -3.77 1.94
N GLY A 182 9.41 -4.28 1.48
CA GLY A 182 9.26 -5.62 0.94
C GLY A 182 8.55 -6.61 1.86
N PRO A 183 8.61 -7.91 1.51
CA PRO A 183 8.00 -9.01 2.25
C PRO A 183 8.31 -9.01 3.74
N ILE A 184 7.30 -9.24 4.56
CA ILE A 184 7.45 -9.58 5.96
C ILE A 184 7.37 -11.09 6.09
N GLU A 185 8.44 -11.70 6.56
CA GLU A 185 8.37 -13.08 7.02
C GLU A 185 7.73 -13.10 8.41
N TYR A 186 6.73 -13.96 8.59
CA TYR A 186 6.20 -14.23 9.91
C TYR A 186 7.33 -14.69 10.81
N ASP A 187 7.40 -14.14 12.02
CA ASP A 187 8.17 -14.77 13.08
C ASP A 187 7.60 -16.19 13.22
N LYS A 188 8.38 -17.18 12.77
CA LYS A 188 8.05 -18.59 12.99
C LYS A 188 8.04 -18.76 14.51
N ILE A 189 6.86 -18.65 15.10
CA ILE A 189 6.64 -19.01 16.49
C ILE A 189 7.11 -20.46 16.57
N ARG A 190 8.25 -20.65 17.23
CA ARG A 190 8.73 -21.97 17.62
C ARG A 190 7.59 -22.60 18.42
N GLY A 191 6.96 -23.61 17.84
CA GLY A 191 6.13 -24.54 18.60
C GLY A 191 6.97 -25.26 19.66
#